data_AF-A0A922G6B3-F1
#
_entry.id   AF-A0A922G6B3-F1
#
_cell.length_a   1.000
_cell.length_b   1.000
_cell.length_c   1.000
_cell.angle_alpha   90.00
_cell.angle_beta   90.00
_cell.angle_gamma   90.00
#
_symmetry.space_group_name_H-M   'P 1'
#
loop_
_entity.id
_entity.type
_entity.pdbx_description
1 polymer ?
#
loop_
_entity_poly.entity_id
_entity_poly.type
_entity_poly.pdbx_seq_one_letter_code
_entity_poly.pdbx_strand_id
1 'polypeptide(L)'
;MEGEPINVNEFQELARLALPKMYYDYYNGGAEDQYTLKENMESFRKITLRPRILVDVSRMDLPTTILGHRISAPIMIAPTGFHKLAHPEGEVATGRAAAASNTIMVLSYMSTCTVEEVASSCNAVRFFQLYVYKRQDISAQPVHRAERNGCKAIVLTVDAPRLGRREADIKNNSVMSENHTKQF
;
A
#
# COMPACT_ATOMS: atom_id res chain seq x y z
N MET A 1 -16.69 -1.56 -25.91
CA MET A 1 -15.28 -1.29 -25.58
C MET A 1 -15.31 -0.34 -24.40
N GLU A 2 -15.17 -0.85 -23.18
CA GLU A 2 -14.91 0.02 -22.04
C GLU A 2 -13.53 0.65 -22.25
N GLY A 3 -13.44 1.98 -22.16
CA GLY A 3 -12.21 2.72 -22.37
C GLY A 3 -11.19 2.43 -21.27
N GLU A 4 -9.92 2.72 -21.53
CA GLU A 4 -8.87 2.70 -20.52
C GLU A 4 -9.23 3.68 -19.38
N PRO A 5 -9.09 3.29 -18.09
CA PRO A 5 -9.42 4.16 -16.97
C PRO A 5 -8.54 5.42 -16.98
N ILE A 6 -9.16 6.60 -16.87
CA ILE A 6 -8.48 7.90 -16.98
C ILE A 6 -8.21 8.57 -15.63
N ASN A 7 -8.70 8.00 -14.53
CA ASN A 7 -8.43 8.46 -13.17
C ASN A 7 -8.48 7.29 -12.16
N VAL A 8 -7.99 7.52 -10.94
CA VAL A 8 -7.89 6.49 -9.89
C VAL A 8 -9.25 5.96 -9.45
N ASN A 9 -10.32 6.77 -9.48
CA ASN A 9 -11.66 6.33 -9.05
C ASN A 9 -12.27 5.30 -10.02
N GLU A 10 -11.92 5.36 -11.30
CA GLU A 10 -12.37 4.37 -12.28
C GLU A 10 -11.76 2.99 -12.00
N PHE A 11 -10.52 2.92 -11.50
CA PHE A 11 -9.94 1.66 -11.02
C PHE A 11 -10.68 1.10 -9.81
N GLN A 12 -11.20 1.95 -8.92
CA GLN A 12 -12.02 1.49 -7.78
C GLN A 12 -13.32 0.84 -8.27
N GLU A 13 -13.97 1.43 -9.27
CA GLU A 13 -15.19 0.86 -9.85
C GLU A 13 -14.91 -0.45 -10.59
N LEU A 14 -13.83 -0.52 -11.37
CA LEU A 14 -13.37 -1.77 -11.99
C LEU A 14 -13.08 -2.86 -10.94
N ALA A 15 -12.44 -2.50 -9.82
CA ALA A 15 -12.20 -3.41 -8.72
C ALA A 15 -13.52 -3.88 -8.07
N ARG A 16 -14.52 -3.01 -7.92
CA ARG A 16 -15.84 -3.34 -7.39
C ARG A 16 -16.57 -4.37 -8.27
N LEU A 17 -16.40 -4.28 -9.59
CA LEU A 17 -16.99 -5.18 -10.56
C LEU A 17 -16.24 -6.51 -10.67
N ALA A 18 -14.91 -6.50 -10.53
CA ALA A 18 -14.06 -7.67 -10.72
C ALA A 18 -13.89 -8.54 -9.46
N LEU A 19 -13.91 -7.94 -8.27
CA LEU A 19 -13.58 -8.66 -7.03
C LEU A 19 -14.83 -9.27 -6.37
N PRO A 20 -14.70 -10.45 -5.72
CA PRO A 20 -15.69 -10.92 -4.77
C PRO A 20 -15.96 -9.85 -3.71
N LYS A 21 -17.24 -9.67 -3.34
CA LYS A 21 -17.67 -8.63 -2.40
C LYS A 21 -16.81 -8.57 -1.13
N MET A 22 -16.47 -9.72 -0.54
CA MET A 22 -15.66 -9.77 0.67
C MET A 22 -14.24 -9.21 0.50
N TYR A 23 -13.63 -9.39 -0.68
CA TYR A 23 -12.29 -8.87 -0.97
C TYR A 23 -12.36 -7.38 -1.28
N TYR A 24 -13.36 -6.96 -2.05
CA TYR A 24 -13.59 -5.53 -2.29
C TYR A 24 -13.83 -4.77 -0.98
N ASP A 25 -14.73 -5.27 -0.13
CA ASP A 25 -15.06 -4.67 1.16
C ASP A 25 -13.85 -4.63 2.11
N TYR A 26 -12.96 -5.63 2.05
CA TYR A 26 -11.72 -5.63 2.83
C TYR A 26 -10.82 -4.44 2.47
N TYR A 27 -10.66 -4.14 1.17
CA TYR A 27 -9.81 -3.02 0.73
C TYR A 27 -10.51 -1.67 0.86
N ASN A 28 -11.80 -1.61 0.56
CA ASN A 28 -12.57 -0.37 0.52
C ASN A 28 -13.08 0.08 1.89
N GLY A 29 -13.24 -0.85 2.83
CA GLY A 29 -13.92 -0.61 4.11
C GLY A 29 -13.07 0.15 5.13
N GLY A 30 -13.66 1.20 5.71
CA GLY A 30 -13.15 1.91 6.88
C GLY A 30 -13.67 1.36 8.21
N ALA A 31 -13.28 2.00 9.32
CA ALA A 31 -13.77 1.65 10.65
C ALA A 31 -15.17 2.23 10.91
N GLU A 32 -16.05 1.42 11.53
CA GLU A 32 -17.40 1.78 12.00
C GLU A 32 -18.20 2.52 10.91
N ASP A 33 -18.69 3.73 11.20
CA ASP A 33 -19.47 4.55 10.26
C ASP A 33 -18.65 5.12 9.09
N GLN A 34 -17.35 4.82 9.02
CA GLN A 34 -16.43 5.23 7.95
C GLN A 34 -16.33 6.76 7.80
N TYR A 35 -16.60 7.50 8.89
CA TYR A 35 -16.57 8.96 8.89
C TYR A 35 -15.21 9.51 8.45
N THR A 36 -14.11 9.01 9.06
CA THR A 36 -12.75 9.45 8.71
C THR A 36 -12.36 9.05 7.29
N LEU A 37 -12.86 7.91 6.77
CA LEU A 37 -12.60 7.52 5.38
C LEU A 37 -13.19 8.56 4.40
N LYS A 38 -14.43 9.00 4.65
CA LYS A 38 -15.06 10.09 3.89
C LYS A 38 -14.30 11.40 4.07
N GLU A 39 -13.98 11.75 5.31
CA GLU A 39 -13.32 13.01 5.65
C GLU A 39 -11.91 13.12 5.03
N ASN A 40 -11.18 12.01 4.88
CA ASN A 40 -9.88 11.98 4.19
C ASN A 40 -9.98 12.52 2.76
N MET A 41 -11.03 12.13 2.02
CA MET A 41 -11.26 12.60 0.66
C MET A 41 -11.81 14.03 0.63
N GLU A 42 -12.78 14.34 1.49
CA GLU A 42 -13.40 15.68 1.53
C GLU A 42 -12.42 16.75 2.00
N SER A 43 -11.44 16.42 2.84
CA SER A 43 -10.44 17.36 3.33
C SER A 43 -9.59 17.97 2.21
N PHE A 44 -9.25 17.20 1.16
CA PHE A 44 -8.53 17.74 0.00
C PHE A 44 -9.33 18.80 -0.75
N ARG A 45 -10.67 18.72 -0.76
CA ARG A 45 -11.53 19.72 -1.42
C ARG A 45 -11.59 21.05 -0.67
N LYS A 46 -11.24 21.04 0.62
CA LYS A 46 -11.16 22.26 1.46
C LYS A 46 -9.89 23.07 1.16
N ILE A 47 -8.90 22.47 0.50
CA ILE A 47 -7.64 23.12 0.13
C ILE A 47 -7.78 23.67 -1.29
N THR A 48 -7.76 25.00 -1.43
CA THR A 48 -7.76 25.65 -2.75
C THR A 48 -6.34 26.01 -3.18
N LEU A 49 -6.05 25.82 -4.47
CA LEU A 49 -4.77 26.20 -5.07
C LEU A 49 -4.85 27.63 -5.59
N ARG A 50 -3.79 28.41 -5.36
CA ARG A 50 -3.61 29.76 -5.93
C ARG A 50 -2.57 29.67 -7.06
N PRO A 51 -2.98 29.40 -8.31
CA PRO A 51 -2.03 29.24 -9.40
C PRO A 51 -1.21 30.51 -9.61
N ARG A 52 0.09 30.33 -9.85
CA ARG A 52 0.99 31.42 -10.21
C ARG A 52 1.08 31.48 -11.72
N ILE A 53 0.67 32.60 -12.30
CA ILE A 53 0.67 32.83 -13.74
C ILE A 53 2.01 33.40 -14.21
N LEU A 54 2.29 33.29 -15.51
CA LEU A 54 3.54 33.75 -16.14
C LEU A 54 4.80 33.14 -15.54
N VAL A 55 4.70 31.90 -15.07
CA VAL A 55 5.84 31.08 -14.64
C VAL A 55 6.20 30.16 -15.80
N ASP A 56 7.48 30.13 -16.18
CA ASP A 56 7.96 29.17 -17.17
C ASP A 56 7.91 27.76 -16.58
N VAL A 57 6.97 26.96 -17.07
CA VAL A 57 6.77 25.55 -16.71
C VAL A 57 7.08 24.62 -17.89
N SER A 58 7.84 25.10 -18.89
CA SER A 58 8.29 24.28 -20.03
C SER A 58 9.13 23.08 -19.61
N ARG A 59 9.71 23.12 -18.41
CA ARG A 59 10.37 21.99 -17.74
C ARG A 59 9.84 21.86 -16.31
N MET A 60 9.29 20.69 -15.99
CA MET A 60 8.83 20.35 -14.64
C MET A 60 9.73 19.25 -14.06
N ASP A 61 10.38 19.53 -12.94
CA ASP A 61 11.22 18.57 -12.21
C ASP A 61 10.46 18.07 -10.98
N LEU A 62 9.88 16.87 -11.11
CA LEU A 62 9.17 16.15 -10.03
C LEU A 62 10.07 15.26 -9.15
N PRO A 63 11.22 14.75 -9.62
CA PRO A 63 12.10 13.92 -8.80
C PRO A 63 12.44 14.51 -7.43
N THR A 64 12.47 13.64 -6.42
CA THR A 64 12.82 14.01 -5.05
C THR A 64 13.60 12.89 -4.37
N THR A 65 14.02 13.08 -3.12
CA THR A 65 14.78 12.09 -2.32
C THR A 65 14.07 11.80 -1.01
N ILE A 66 13.84 10.52 -0.70
CA ILE A 66 13.27 10.04 0.56
C ILE A 66 14.28 9.12 1.24
N LEU A 67 14.74 9.48 2.45
CA LEU A 67 15.73 8.72 3.24
C LEU A 67 16.99 8.33 2.43
N GLY A 68 17.48 9.24 1.57
CA GLY A 68 18.66 9.01 0.73
C GLY A 68 18.38 8.29 -0.60
N HIS A 69 17.12 7.94 -0.90
CA HIS A 69 16.73 7.29 -2.15
C HIS A 69 16.01 8.24 -3.09
N ARG A 70 16.56 8.43 -4.30
CA ARG A 70 15.94 9.25 -5.34
C ARG A 70 14.75 8.53 -5.96
N ILE A 71 13.62 9.22 -6.07
CA ILE A 71 12.38 8.74 -6.71
C ILE A 71 11.94 9.72 -7.80
N SER A 72 11.14 9.25 -8.76
CA SER A 72 10.70 10.01 -9.94
C SER A 72 9.71 11.14 -9.64
N ALA A 73 8.93 10.99 -8.57
CA ALA A 73 7.93 11.95 -8.10
C ALA A 73 7.67 11.73 -6.60
N PRO A 74 7.11 12.70 -5.85
CA PRO A 74 6.84 12.56 -4.41
C PRO A 74 5.61 11.68 -4.11
N ILE A 75 5.50 10.51 -4.75
CA ILE A 75 4.40 9.56 -4.63
C ILE A 75 4.99 8.17 -4.43
N MET A 76 4.65 7.50 -3.33
CA MET A 76 5.10 6.15 -2.97
C MET A 76 3.91 5.20 -2.85
N ILE A 77 4.17 3.89 -2.86
CA ILE A 77 3.14 2.87 -2.62
C ILE A 77 3.08 2.57 -1.12
N ALA A 78 1.93 2.85 -0.50
CA ALA A 78 1.67 2.59 0.91
C ALA A 78 1.59 1.08 1.23
N PRO A 79 1.82 0.66 2.50
CA PRO A 79 1.72 -0.74 2.87
C PRO A 79 0.26 -1.18 2.93
N THR A 80 -0.12 -2.06 2.01
CA THR A 80 -1.38 -2.80 2.02
C THR A 80 -1.10 -4.30 2.07
N GLY A 81 -1.90 -5.05 2.83
CA GLY A 81 -1.75 -6.51 2.96
C GLY A 81 -2.50 -7.27 1.89
N PHE A 82 -2.17 -8.56 1.76
CA PHE A 82 -2.95 -9.55 1.01
C PHE A 82 -3.22 -9.29 -0.48
N HIS A 83 -2.28 -8.71 -1.23
CA HIS A 83 -2.52 -8.30 -2.63
C HIS A 83 -3.00 -9.45 -3.54
N LYS A 84 -2.72 -10.71 -3.20
CA LYS A 84 -3.24 -11.87 -3.94
C LYS A 84 -4.76 -12.03 -3.90
N LEU A 85 -5.46 -11.35 -2.99
CA LEU A 85 -6.92 -11.25 -3.04
C LEU A 85 -7.40 -10.35 -4.19
N ALA A 86 -6.57 -9.41 -4.64
CA ALA A 86 -6.89 -8.50 -5.73
C ALA A 86 -6.42 -9.03 -7.09
N HIS A 87 -5.22 -9.63 -7.15
CA HIS A 87 -4.65 -10.17 -8.39
C HIS A 87 -3.69 -11.33 -8.08
N PRO A 88 -3.67 -12.44 -8.86
CA PRO A 88 -2.84 -13.62 -8.55
C PRO A 88 -1.34 -13.34 -8.36
N GLU A 89 -0.80 -12.32 -9.03
CA GLU A 89 0.62 -11.93 -8.90
C GLU A 89 0.92 -11.14 -7.61
N GLY A 90 -0.10 -10.59 -6.94
CA GLY A 90 0.01 -9.91 -5.64
C GLY A 90 1.11 -8.86 -5.56
N GLU A 91 1.86 -8.89 -4.46
CA GLU A 91 2.91 -7.90 -4.16
C GLU A 91 4.08 -7.94 -5.15
N VAL A 92 4.27 -9.04 -5.89
CA VAL A 92 5.30 -9.13 -6.94
C VAL A 92 4.94 -8.23 -8.13
N ALA A 93 3.66 -8.13 -8.50
CA ALA A 93 3.21 -7.16 -9.49
C ALA A 93 3.42 -5.73 -9.00
N THR A 94 3.06 -5.44 -7.74
CA THR A 94 3.27 -4.13 -7.13
C THR A 94 4.75 -3.73 -7.08
N GLY A 95 5.65 -4.65 -6.72
CA GLY A 95 7.09 -4.40 -6.69
C GLY A 95 7.65 -4.08 -8.07
N ARG A 96 7.25 -4.82 -9.11
CA ARG A 96 7.65 -4.54 -10.50
C ARG A 96 7.12 -3.19 -10.99
N ALA A 97 5.88 -2.84 -10.65
CA ALA A 97 5.32 -1.52 -10.95
C ALA A 97 6.10 -0.40 -10.25
N ALA A 98 6.44 -0.56 -8.97
CA ALA A 98 7.27 0.40 -8.23
C ALA A 98 8.64 0.61 -8.88
N ALA A 99 9.29 -0.48 -9.33
CA ALA A 99 10.56 -0.41 -10.04
C ALA A 99 10.42 0.34 -11.38
N ALA A 100 9.41 -0.01 -12.17
CA ALA A 100 9.15 0.62 -13.47
C ALA A 100 8.82 2.11 -13.33
N SER A 101 8.10 2.51 -12.28
CA SER A 101 7.78 3.90 -11.97
C SER A 101 8.91 4.64 -11.24
N ASN A 102 10.02 3.97 -10.90
CA ASN A 102 11.11 4.50 -10.08
C ASN A 102 10.61 5.18 -8.79
N THR A 103 9.80 4.44 -8.02
CA THR A 103 9.33 4.86 -6.70
C THR A 103 9.54 3.78 -5.64
N ILE A 104 9.32 4.15 -4.38
CA ILE A 104 9.43 3.27 -3.23
C ILE A 104 8.13 2.50 -3.04
N MET A 105 8.26 1.18 -2.84
CA MET A 105 7.19 0.34 -2.31
C MET A 105 7.39 0.12 -0.81
N VAL A 106 6.38 0.40 0.00
CA VAL A 106 6.34 -0.08 1.38
C VAL A 106 5.65 -1.45 1.40
N LEU A 107 6.40 -2.52 1.62
CA LEU A 107 5.88 -3.88 1.69
C LEU A 107 5.22 -4.11 3.06
N SER A 108 4.01 -4.66 3.08
CA SER A 108 3.28 -4.93 4.33
C SER A 108 3.85 -6.15 5.07
N TYR A 109 3.78 -6.10 6.39
CA TYR A 109 3.92 -7.28 7.23
C TYR A 109 2.88 -8.36 6.89
N MET A 110 1.69 -7.95 6.45
CA MET A 110 0.57 -8.84 6.11
C MET A 110 0.56 -9.25 4.62
N SER A 111 1.71 -9.23 3.95
CA SER A 111 1.79 -9.56 2.54
C SER A 111 1.60 -11.05 2.24
N THR A 112 1.00 -11.33 1.07
CA THR A 112 0.78 -12.68 0.52
C THR A 112 1.96 -13.24 -0.27
N CYS A 113 2.95 -12.39 -0.56
CA CYS A 113 4.28 -12.78 -1.03
C CYS A 113 5.33 -12.50 0.04
N THR A 114 6.38 -13.31 0.10
CA THR A 114 7.50 -13.10 1.02
C THR A 114 8.37 -11.91 0.59
N VAL A 115 9.20 -11.39 1.50
CA VAL A 115 10.17 -10.34 1.13
C VAL A 115 11.11 -10.82 0.02
N GLU A 116 11.55 -12.08 0.05
CA GLU A 116 12.42 -12.68 -0.98
C GLU A 116 11.74 -12.75 -2.34
N GLU A 117 10.48 -13.20 -2.40
CA GLU A 117 9.71 -13.28 -3.65
C GLU A 117 9.60 -11.89 -4.29
N VAL A 118 9.34 -10.85 -3.50
CA VAL A 118 9.26 -9.48 -4.01
C VAL A 118 10.65 -8.95 -4.37
N ALA A 119 11.66 -9.19 -3.54
CA ALA A 119 13.02 -8.69 -3.75
C ALA A 119 13.69 -9.30 -5.00
N SER A 120 13.45 -10.58 -5.27
CA SER A 120 13.99 -11.28 -6.44
C SER A 120 13.29 -10.90 -7.75
N SER A 121 12.08 -10.34 -7.69
CA SER A 121 11.30 -10.02 -8.89
C SER A 121 11.61 -8.66 -9.52
N CYS A 122 12.27 -7.74 -8.79
CA CYS A 122 12.52 -6.38 -9.25
C CYS A 122 13.59 -5.63 -8.44
N ASN A 123 14.14 -4.56 -9.02
CA ASN A 123 15.11 -3.68 -8.37
C ASN A 123 14.49 -2.42 -7.72
N ALA A 124 13.21 -2.48 -7.32
CA ALA A 124 12.56 -1.37 -6.61
C ALA A 124 13.25 -1.07 -5.27
N VAL A 125 13.29 0.21 -4.87
CA VAL A 125 13.57 0.56 -3.48
C VAL A 125 12.38 0.12 -2.64
N ARG A 126 12.64 -0.65 -1.59
CA ARG A 126 11.59 -1.19 -0.72
C ARG A 126 11.79 -0.74 0.72
N PHE A 127 10.73 -0.27 1.33
CA PHE A 127 10.63 -0.18 2.79
C PHE A 127 9.78 -1.36 3.29
N PHE A 128 9.89 -1.70 4.57
CA PHE A 128 9.12 -2.78 5.17
C PHE A 128 8.27 -2.27 6.33
N GLN A 129 6.97 -2.47 6.26
CA GLN A 129 6.06 -2.13 7.33
C GLN A 129 6.08 -3.22 8.40
N LEU A 130 6.11 -2.81 9.68
CA LEU A 130 6.26 -3.71 10.83
C LEU A 130 5.17 -3.46 11.88
N TYR A 131 4.66 -4.54 12.46
CA TYR A 131 3.95 -4.53 13.75
C TYR A 131 4.85 -5.11 14.84
N VAL A 132 4.88 -4.48 16.02
CA VAL A 132 5.64 -4.98 17.17
C VAL A 132 4.74 -5.83 18.04
N TYR A 133 5.06 -7.12 18.12
CA TYR A 133 4.39 -8.07 19.00
C TYR A 133 5.03 -8.07 20.39
N LYS A 134 4.26 -8.51 21.41
CA LYS A 134 4.75 -8.63 22.80
C LYS A 134 6.07 -9.40 22.90
N ARG A 135 6.19 -10.43 22.07
CA ARG A 135 7.43 -11.20 21.90
C ARG A 135 8.33 -10.50 20.89
N GLN A 136 9.38 -9.86 21.40
CA GLN A 136 10.32 -9.08 20.60
C GLN A 136 11.10 -9.95 19.62
N ASP A 137 11.39 -11.19 19.96
CA ASP A 137 12.06 -12.15 19.09
C ASP A 137 11.24 -12.44 17.81
N ILE A 138 9.91 -12.49 17.93
CA ILE A 138 9.00 -12.61 16.79
C ILE A 138 9.03 -11.36 15.89
N SER A 139 9.27 -10.18 16.46
CA SER A 139 9.34 -8.93 15.70
C SER A 139 10.72 -8.72 15.05
N ALA A 140 11.79 -9.23 15.68
CA ALA A 140 13.16 -9.10 15.19
C ALA A 140 13.43 -9.95 13.94
N GLN A 141 12.83 -11.15 13.84
CA GLN A 141 13.02 -12.04 12.69
C GLN A 141 12.60 -11.40 11.34
N PRO A 142 11.39 -10.82 11.19
CA PRO A 142 11.00 -10.09 9.99
C PRO A 142 11.90 -8.90 9.66
N VAL A 143 12.41 -8.18 10.67
CA VAL A 143 13.34 -7.06 10.46
C VAL A 143 14.63 -7.56 9.81
N HIS A 144 15.27 -8.58 10.40
CA HIS A 144 16.48 -9.17 9.82
C HIS A 144 16.24 -9.76 8.44
N ARG A 145 15.07 -10.37 8.20
CA ARG A 145 14.66 -10.87 6.90
C ARG A 145 14.52 -9.74 5.88
N ALA A 146 13.90 -8.62 6.26
CA ALA A 146 13.77 -7.44 5.41
C ALA A 146 15.14 -6.82 5.07
N GLU A 147 16.00 -6.65 6.07
CA GLU A 147 17.37 -6.13 5.89
C GLU A 147 18.19 -7.00 4.94
N ARG A 148 18.20 -8.33 5.15
CA ARG A 148 18.93 -9.28 4.29
C ARG A 148 18.45 -9.27 2.85
N ASN A 149 17.17 -8.95 2.62
CA ASN A 149 16.57 -8.83 1.29
C ASN A 149 16.58 -7.39 0.75
N GLY A 150 17.39 -6.52 1.34
CA GLY A 150 17.70 -5.20 0.79
C GLY A 150 16.61 -4.14 1.01
N CYS A 151 15.66 -4.36 1.91
CA CYS A 151 14.78 -3.29 2.38
C CYS A 151 15.62 -2.17 3.02
N LYS A 152 15.24 -0.92 2.78
CA LYS A 152 16.05 0.26 3.11
C LYS A 152 15.55 1.07 4.30
N ALA A 153 14.33 0.82 4.75
CA ALA A 153 13.77 1.42 5.96
C ALA A 153 12.67 0.54 6.54
N ILE A 154 12.37 0.77 7.82
CA ILE A 154 11.23 0.20 8.52
C ILE A 154 10.15 1.26 8.70
N VAL A 155 8.91 0.90 8.38
CA VAL A 155 7.71 1.71 8.64
C VAL A 155 6.96 1.07 9.79
N LEU A 156 7.20 1.54 11.02
CA LEU A 156 6.57 1.00 12.21
C LEU A 156 5.12 1.49 12.32
N THR A 157 4.17 0.57 12.34
CA THR A 157 2.76 0.91 12.58
C THR A 157 2.50 1.00 14.08
N VAL A 158 2.12 2.20 14.56
CA VAL A 158 1.95 2.52 15.98
C VAL A 158 0.50 2.81 16.39
N ASP A 159 -0.41 2.85 15.44
CA ASP A 159 -1.82 3.21 15.62
C ASP A 159 -2.77 2.00 15.71
N ALA A 160 -2.24 0.78 15.64
CA ALA A 160 -3.01 -0.46 15.66
C ALA A 160 -2.64 -1.40 16.83
N PRO A 161 -2.69 -0.95 18.11
CA PRO A 161 -2.52 -1.85 19.26
C PRO A 161 -3.66 -2.89 19.35
N ARG A 162 -4.82 -2.56 18.77
CA ARG A 162 -5.89 -3.51 18.39
C ARG A 162 -6.36 -3.16 16.99
N LEU A 163 -6.89 -4.13 16.27
CA LEU A 163 -7.50 -3.88 14.96
C LEU A 163 -8.75 -3.01 15.11
N GLY A 164 -8.91 -2.05 14.21
CA GLY A 164 -10.13 -1.25 14.11
C GLY A 164 -11.34 -2.11 13.75
N ARG A 165 -12.53 -1.69 14.19
CA ARG A 165 -13.79 -2.39 13.94
C ARG A 165 -14.30 -2.07 12.54
N ARG A 166 -13.94 -2.88 11.54
CA ARG A 166 -14.45 -2.76 10.17
C ARG A 166 -15.69 -3.61 9.99
N GLU A 167 -16.87 -2.98 9.94
CA GLU A 167 -18.15 -3.69 9.96
C GLU A 167 -18.42 -4.55 8.73
N ALA A 168 -17.88 -4.14 7.57
CA ALA A 168 -18.02 -4.91 6.34
C ALA A 168 -17.35 -6.28 6.47
N ASP A 169 -16.13 -6.32 7.03
CA ASP A 169 -15.42 -7.58 7.31
C ASP A 169 -16.18 -8.48 8.29
N ILE A 170 -16.77 -7.89 9.34
CA ILE A 170 -17.58 -8.62 10.31
C ILE A 170 -18.82 -9.23 9.64
N LYS A 171 -19.54 -8.46 8.82
CA LYS A 171 -20.73 -8.92 8.08
C LYS A 171 -20.40 -10.00 7.06
N ASN A 172 -19.23 -9.91 6.44
CA ASN A 172 -18.77 -10.89 5.45
C ASN A 172 -18.20 -12.16 6.08
N ASN A 173 -18.20 -12.29 7.42
CA ASN A 173 -17.51 -13.36 8.15
C ASN A 173 -16.08 -13.55 7.64
N SER A 174 -15.39 -12.45 7.30
CA SER A 174 -14.04 -12.47 6.77
C SER A 174 -13.07 -12.91 7.87
N VAL A 175 -12.98 -14.22 8.10
CA VAL A 175 -11.88 -14.82 8.83
C VAL A 175 -10.72 -14.88 7.84
N MET A 176 -10.04 -13.76 7.65
CA MET A 176 -8.75 -13.79 6.96
C MET A 176 -7.79 -14.60 7.84
N SER A 177 -7.69 -15.89 7.56
CA SER A 177 -6.92 -16.83 8.37
C SER A 177 -5.43 -16.51 8.26
N GLU A 178 -4.69 -16.76 9.35
CA GLU A 178 -3.23 -16.64 9.45
C GLU A 178 -2.48 -17.37 8.31
N ASN A 179 -3.12 -18.36 7.66
CA ASN A 179 -2.57 -19.13 6.54
C ASN A 179 -2.22 -18.31 5.29
N HIS A 180 -2.67 -17.05 5.19
CA HIS A 180 -2.42 -16.21 4.02
C HIS A 180 -1.21 -15.27 4.16
N THR A 181 -0.68 -15.10 5.38
CA THR A 181 0.50 -14.26 5.62
C THR A 181 1.76 -15.13 5.56
N LYS A 182 2.70 -14.79 4.66
CA LYS A 182 3.93 -15.58 4.45
C LYS A 182 5.19 -14.99 5.09
N GLN A 183 5.04 -14.01 5.98
CA GLN A 183 6.20 -13.36 6.60
C GLN A 183 6.82 -14.15 7.76
N PHE A 184 6.24 -15.31 8.09
CA PHE A 184 6.79 -16.34 8.97
C PHE A 184 7.37 -17.51 8.17
#